data_AF-M3G8K4-F1
#
_entry.id   AF-M3G8K4-F1
#
_cell.length_a   1.000
_cell.length_b   1.000
_cell.length_c   1.000
_cell.angle_alpha   90.00
_cell.angle_beta   90.00
_cell.angle_gamma   90.00
#
_symmetry.space_group_name_H-M   'P 1'
#
loop_
_entity.id
_entity.type
_entity.pdbx_description
1 polymer ?
#
loop_
_entity_poly.entity_id
_entity_poly.type
_entity_poly.pdbx_seq_one_letter_code
_entity_poly.pdbx_strand_id
1 'polypeptide(L)'
;MEFYIPEISKRIQAQHRPLTIITSNNEKELPAAFLRRCIFHYIEFPDPEFMKKIIVSHFPGIGHTLLIKALEMFYLIRRMDDLKKKPGTSELLDWIQILVHQGAVLKEEVRIPFLGALIKNEEDLRLFRN
;
A
#
# COMPACT_ATOMS: atom_id res chain seq x y z
N MET A 1 21.25 -27.48 7.58
CA MET A 1 21.25 -26.14 8.21
C MET A 1 20.92 -26.35 9.67
N GLU A 2 21.81 -25.93 10.58
CA GLU A 2 21.68 -26.18 12.02
C GLU A 2 22.18 -24.98 12.82
N PHE A 3 21.71 -24.86 14.06
CA PHE A 3 22.19 -23.88 15.02
C PHE A 3 22.10 -24.44 16.43
N TYR A 4 22.91 -23.90 17.33
CA TYR A 4 22.91 -24.27 18.75
C TYR A 4 22.19 -23.20 19.56
N ILE A 5 21.36 -23.63 20.51
CA ILE A 5 20.66 -22.76 21.45
C ILE A 5 21.28 -22.98 22.83
N PRO A 6 22.15 -22.08 23.31
CA PRO A 6 22.82 -22.21 24.60
C PRO A 6 21.88 -22.39 25.78
N GLU A 7 20.76 -21.64 25.80
CA GLU A 7 19.78 -21.58 26.88
C GLU A 7 19.14 -22.94 27.18
N ILE A 8 19.09 -23.84 26.19
CA ILE A 8 18.55 -25.19 26.33
C ILE A 8 19.57 -26.28 26.03
N SER A 9 20.83 -25.90 25.78
CA SER A 9 21.92 -26.81 25.41
C SER A 9 21.59 -27.80 24.28
N LYS A 10 20.81 -27.34 23.28
CA LYS A 10 20.39 -28.18 22.14
C LYS A 10 20.90 -27.64 20.82
N ARG A 11 21.31 -28.56 19.96
CA ARG A 11 21.54 -28.31 18.54
C ARG A 11 20.26 -28.63 17.78
N ILE A 12 19.73 -27.65 17.07
CA ILE A 12 18.53 -27.79 16.24
C ILE A 12 18.98 -27.94 14.79
N GLN A 13 18.58 -29.06 14.18
CA GLN A 13 18.85 -29.34 12.78
C GLN A 13 17.54 -29.31 11.99
N ALA A 14 17.52 -28.55 10.90
CA ALA A 14 16.35 -28.49 10.04
C ALA A 14 16.20 -29.80 9.24
N GLN A 15 15.02 -30.43 9.29
CA GLN A 15 14.70 -31.64 8.52
C GLN A 15 14.59 -31.32 7.01
N HIS A 16 14.00 -30.17 6.68
CA HIS A 16 13.92 -29.64 5.32
C HIS A 16 14.62 -28.28 5.25
N ARG A 17 15.15 -27.94 4.08
CA ARG A 17 15.78 -26.63 3.86
C ARG A 17 14.69 -25.54 3.89
N PRO A 18 14.74 -24.58 4.84
CA PRO A 18 13.71 -23.55 4.92
C PRO A 18 13.90 -22.49 3.85
N LEU A 19 12.78 -21.97 3.35
CA LEU A 19 12.71 -20.73 2.57
C LEU A 19 12.27 -19.60 3.51
N THR A 20 13.11 -18.57 3.66
CA THR A 20 12.83 -17.43 4.55
C THR A 20 12.52 -16.20 3.72
N ILE A 21 11.35 -15.60 3.95
CA ILE A 21 10.93 -14.32 3.35
C ILE A 21 10.85 -13.28 4.48
N ILE A 22 11.48 -12.13 4.28
CA ILE A 22 11.47 -11.01 5.22
C ILE A 22 10.91 -9.79 4.48
N THR A 23 9.97 -9.09 5.10
CA THR A 23 9.40 -7.84 4.57
C THR A 23 9.82 -6.67 5.47
N SER A 24 10.10 -5.53 4.86
CA SER A 24 10.35 -4.26 5.56
C SER A 24 9.52 -3.16 4.93
N ASN A 25 8.99 -2.26 5.76
CA ASN A 25 8.34 -1.02 5.31
C ASN A 25 9.36 0.11 5.01
N ASN A 26 10.65 -0.20 5.09
CA ASN A 26 11.76 0.74 4.87
C ASN A 26 11.79 1.93 5.84
N GLU A 27 11.15 1.84 7.01
CA GLU A 27 11.24 2.87 8.05
C GLU A 27 12.61 2.88 8.76
N LYS A 28 13.26 1.71 8.81
CA LYS A 28 14.63 1.55 9.29
C LYS A 28 15.44 0.78 8.27
N GLU A 29 16.65 1.25 8.03
CA GLU A 29 17.58 0.56 7.15
C GLU A 29 17.87 -0.86 7.67
N LEU A 30 17.85 -1.82 6.75
CA LEU A 30 18.22 -3.18 7.07
C LEU A 30 19.73 -3.23 7.37
N PRO A 31 20.16 -3.84 8.49
CA PRO A 31 21.58 -3.96 8.79
C PRO A 31 22.34 -4.69 7.67
N ALA A 32 23.61 -4.32 7.45
CA ALA A 32 24.46 -4.92 6.42
C ALA A 32 24.57 -6.46 6.52
N ALA A 33 24.37 -7.03 7.71
CA ALA A 33 24.33 -8.46 7.93
C ALA A 33 23.15 -9.17 7.22
N PHE A 34 22.02 -8.48 7.01
CA PHE A 34 20.86 -8.99 6.26
C PHE A 34 21.07 -8.80 4.77
N LEU A 35 21.50 -7.60 4.34
CA LEU A 35 21.71 -7.29 2.91
C LEU A 35 22.73 -8.23 2.25
N ARG A 36 23.74 -8.70 3.00
CA ARG A 36 24.73 -9.67 2.49
C ARG A 36 24.25 -11.13 2.48
N ARG A 37 23.12 -11.44 3.09
CA ARG A 37 22.59 -12.82 3.23
C ARG A 37 21.25 -13.03 2.54
N CYS A 38 20.61 -11.97 2.09
CA CYS A 38 19.30 -12.00 1.46
C CYS A 38 19.37 -11.42 0.05
N ILE A 39 18.60 -12.02 -0.86
CA ILE A 39 18.28 -11.37 -2.13
C ILE A 39 17.31 -10.24 -1.80
N PHE A 40 17.68 -9.01 -2.16
CA PHE A 40 16.86 -7.83 -1.92
C PHE A 40 16.00 -7.52 -3.14
N HIS A 41 14.70 -7.35 -2.92
CA HIS A 41 13.75 -6.91 -3.93
C HIS A 41 12.97 -5.71 -3.39
N TYR A 42 13.17 -4.55 -4.01
CA TYR A 42 12.38 -3.36 -3.73
C TYR A 42 11.06 -3.44 -4.51
N ILE A 43 9.95 -3.24 -3.80
CA ILE A 43 8.63 -3.17 -4.42
C ILE A 43 8.31 -1.70 -4.65
N GLU A 44 8.39 -1.28 -5.91
CA GLU A 44 8.00 0.07 -6.30
C GLU A 44 6.51 0.30 -6.08
N PHE A 45 6.15 1.54 -5.77
CA PHE A 45 4.74 1.90 -5.72
C PHE A 45 4.14 1.76 -7.13
N PRO A 46 2.97 1.12 -7.31
CA PRO A 46 2.39 0.90 -8.62
C PRO A 46 2.25 2.19 -9.43
N ASP A 47 2.56 2.12 -10.72
CA ASP A 47 2.16 3.14 -11.69
C ASP A 47 0.63 3.06 -11.95
N PRO A 48 0.02 4.06 -12.62
CA PRO A 48 -1.42 4.06 -12.86
C PRO A 48 -1.94 2.83 -13.63
N GLU A 49 -1.14 2.27 -14.56
CA GLU A 49 -1.55 1.13 -15.38
C GLU A 49 -1.50 -0.18 -14.57
N PHE A 50 -0.49 -0.35 -13.73
CA PHE A 50 -0.43 -1.47 -12.80
C PHE A 50 -1.49 -1.35 -11.71
N MET A 51 -1.71 -0.15 -11.18
CA MET A 51 -2.77 0.11 -10.20
C MET A 51 -4.16 -0.22 -10.76
N LYS A 52 -4.41 0.11 -12.03
CA LYS A 52 -5.64 -0.29 -12.73
C LYS A 52 -5.85 -1.80 -12.70
N LYS A 53 -4.80 -2.60 -12.97
CA LYS A 53 -4.87 -4.06 -12.91
C LYS A 53 -5.17 -4.55 -11.49
N ILE A 54 -4.55 -3.95 -10.48
CA ILE A 54 -4.83 -4.25 -9.06
C ILE A 54 -6.31 -4.00 -8.76
N ILE A 55 -6.85 -2.84 -9.12
CA ILE A 55 -8.25 -2.49 -8.85
C ILE A 55 -9.21 -3.45 -9.56
N VAL A 56 -9.00 -3.73 -10.85
CA VAL A 56 -9.86 -4.65 -11.62
C VAL A 56 -9.87 -6.06 -11.03
N SER A 57 -8.74 -6.51 -10.47
CA SER A 57 -8.66 -7.79 -9.75
C SER A 57 -9.50 -7.83 -8.46
N HIS A 58 -9.64 -6.70 -7.76
CA HIS A 58 -10.40 -6.61 -6.51
C HIS A 58 -11.87 -6.27 -6.73
N PHE A 59 -12.18 -5.52 -7.80
CA PHE A 59 -13.53 -5.08 -8.14
C PHE A 59 -13.90 -5.47 -9.58
N PRO A 60 -14.14 -6.77 -9.85
CA PRO A 60 -14.61 -7.21 -11.17
C PRO A 60 -15.92 -6.49 -11.52
N GLY A 61 -15.94 -5.75 -12.62
CA GLY A 61 -17.13 -5.00 -13.07
C GLY A 61 -17.21 -3.56 -12.58
N ILE A 62 -16.15 -3.01 -11.97
CA ILE A 62 -16.07 -1.57 -11.71
C ILE A 62 -16.31 -0.75 -12.99
N GLY A 63 -17.15 0.28 -12.90
CA GLY A 63 -17.43 1.15 -14.04
C GLY A 63 -16.16 1.86 -14.53
N HIS A 64 -15.92 1.84 -15.84
CA HIS A 64 -14.70 2.41 -16.46
C HIS A 64 -14.46 3.88 -16.06
N THR A 65 -15.53 4.69 -16.04
CA THR A 65 -15.46 6.10 -15.64
C THR A 65 -15.07 6.28 -14.17
N LEU A 66 -15.61 5.43 -13.28
CA LEU A 66 -15.28 5.47 -11.85
C LEU A 66 -13.80 5.11 -11.64
N LEU A 67 -13.34 4.05 -12.30
CA LEU A 67 -11.96 3.58 -12.23
C LEU A 67 -10.95 4.66 -12.66
N ILE A 68 -11.16 5.27 -13.83
CA ILE A 68 -10.26 6.31 -14.36
C ILE A 68 -10.24 7.52 -13.42
N LYS A 69 -11.41 8.05 -13.05
CA LYS A 69 -11.47 9.24 -12.18
C LYS A 69 -10.89 8.98 -10.80
N ALA A 70 -11.11 7.79 -10.23
CA ALA A 70 -10.54 7.42 -8.94
C ALA A 70 -9.01 7.39 -9.01
N LEU A 71 -8.44 6.81 -10.07
CA LEU A 71 -6.98 6.80 -10.30
C LEU A 71 -6.44 8.22 -10.46
N GLU A 72 -7.06 9.05 -11.30
CA GLU A 72 -6.65 10.45 -11.51
C GLU A 72 -6.61 11.24 -10.21
N MET A 73 -7.69 11.17 -9.41
CA MET A 73 -7.77 11.83 -8.11
C MET A 73 -6.74 11.29 -7.12
N PHE A 74 -6.56 9.97 -7.07
CA PHE A 74 -5.60 9.33 -6.16
C PHE A 74 -4.16 9.77 -6.44
N TYR A 75 -3.72 9.77 -7.69
CA TYR A 75 -2.38 10.22 -8.05
C TYR A 75 -2.24 11.73 -7.96
N LEU A 76 -3.31 12.51 -8.15
CA LEU A 76 -3.29 13.94 -7.87
C LEU A 76 -3.00 14.21 -6.38
N ILE A 77 -3.72 13.53 -5.48
CA ILE A 77 -3.50 13.64 -4.03
C ILE A 77 -2.06 13.24 -3.68
N ARG A 78 -1.56 12.10 -4.18
CA ARG A 78 -0.19 11.63 -3.88
C ARG A 78 0.93 12.56 -4.36
N ARG A 79 0.65 13.44 -5.33
CA ARG A 79 1.59 14.46 -5.82
C ARG A 79 1.65 15.72 -4.96
N MET A 80 0.73 15.89 -4.00
CA MET A 80 0.79 17.00 -3.07
C MET A 80 1.96 16.80 -2.09
N ASP A 81 2.83 17.80 -1.99
CA ASP A 81 4.03 17.75 -1.15
C ASP A 81 3.72 17.98 0.34
N ASP A 82 2.61 18.68 0.64
CA ASP A 82 2.22 19.02 2.02
C ASP A 82 1.63 17.84 2.81
N LEU A 83 1.40 16.69 2.16
CA LEU A 83 0.88 15.50 2.82
C LEU A 83 1.95 14.81 3.65
N LYS A 84 1.72 14.73 4.98
CA LYS A 84 2.61 13.99 5.88
C LYS A 84 2.63 12.50 5.55
N LYS A 85 1.46 11.93 5.20
CA LYS A 85 1.35 10.53 4.79
C LYS A 85 0.58 10.40 3.49
N LYS A 86 1.30 10.03 2.42
CA LYS A 86 0.69 9.75 1.11
C LYS A 86 -0.18 8.49 1.19
N PRO A 87 -1.41 8.50 0.64
CA PRO A 87 -2.32 7.35 0.71
C PRO A 87 -1.74 6.16 -0.07
N GLY A 88 -1.82 4.96 0.49
CA GLY A 88 -1.31 3.73 -0.13
C GLY A 88 -2.36 3.03 -1.01
N THR A 89 -1.97 1.86 -1.54
CA THR A 89 -2.88 1.01 -2.32
C THR A 89 -4.09 0.57 -1.50
N SER A 90 -3.90 0.22 -0.22
CA SER A 90 -4.99 -0.21 0.65
C SER A 90 -6.04 0.89 0.83
N GLU A 91 -5.62 2.13 1.10
CA GLU A 91 -6.55 3.26 1.24
C GLU A 91 -7.33 3.54 -0.06
N LEU A 92 -6.70 3.35 -1.23
CA LEU A 92 -7.40 3.45 -2.52
C LEU A 92 -8.47 2.36 -2.68
N LEU A 93 -8.15 1.11 -2.35
CA LEU A 93 -9.09 -0.01 -2.46
C LEU A 93 -10.27 0.20 -1.50
N ASP A 94 -10.01 0.61 -0.26
CA ASP A 94 -11.06 0.93 0.72
C ASP A 94 -11.96 2.07 0.21
N TRP A 95 -11.36 3.11 -0.37
CA TRP A 95 -12.11 4.23 -0.92
C TRP A 95 -13.00 3.80 -2.09
N ILE A 96 -12.46 3.02 -3.03
CA ILE A 96 -13.23 2.47 -4.16
C ILE A 96 -14.38 1.59 -3.68
N GLN A 97 -14.15 0.76 -2.67
CA GLN A 97 -15.20 -0.08 -2.08
C GLN A 97 -16.37 0.78 -1.56
N ILE A 98 -16.07 1.89 -0.88
CA ILE A 98 -17.08 2.83 -0.40
C ILE A 98 -17.81 3.49 -1.58
N LEU A 99 -17.09 3.96 -2.61
CA LEU A 99 -17.71 4.60 -3.78
C LEU A 99 -18.68 3.66 -4.49
N VAL A 100 -18.27 2.41 -4.71
CA VAL A 100 -19.10 1.38 -5.36
C VAL A 100 -20.35 1.10 -4.52
N HIS A 101 -20.19 0.89 -3.21
CA HIS A 101 -21.34 0.62 -2.34
C HIS A 101 -22.33 1.79 -2.29
N GLN A 102 -21.82 3.02 -2.28
CA GLN A 102 -22.66 4.22 -2.19
C GLN A 102 -23.23 4.67 -3.54
N GLY A 103 -22.87 3.98 -4.64
CA GLY A 103 -23.24 4.42 -6.00
C GLY A 103 -22.72 5.82 -6.32
N ALA A 104 -21.59 6.21 -5.72
CA ALA A 104 -21.07 7.56 -5.80
C ALA A 104 -20.51 7.85 -7.20
N VAL A 105 -20.82 9.04 -7.71
CA VAL A 105 -20.30 9.53 -9.00
C VAL A 105 -19.22 10.56 -8.74
N LEU A 106 -18.01 10.30 -9.26
CA LEU A 106 -16.92 11.26 -9.22
C LEU A 106 -17.11 12.34 -10.30
N LYS A 107 -17.33 13.58 -9.86
CA LYS A 107 -17.42 14.77 -10.72
C LYS A 107 -16.09 15.52 -10.74
N GLU A 108 -15.90 16.40 -11.72
CA GLU A 108 -14.68 17.21 -11.87
C GLU A 108 -14.54 18.32 -10.79
N GLU A 109 -15.59 18.60 -10.02
CA GLU A 109 -15.62 19.73 -9.08
C GLU A 109 -15.38 19.35 -7.60
N VAL A 110 -14.26 19.89 -7.11
CA VAL A 110 -13.79 20.25 -5.75
C VAL A 110 -13.90 19.22 -4.61
N ARG A 111 -15.00 18.49 -4.44
CA ARG A 111 -15.20 17.67 -3.23
C ARG A 111 -14.99 16.19 -3.50
N ILE A 112 -13.88 15.66 -3.01
CA ILE A 112 -13.59 14.23 -3.00
C ILE A 112 -14.53 13.55 -1.97
N PRO A 113 -15.50 12.74 -2.40
CA PRO A 113 -16.42 12.08 -1.48
C PRO A 113 -15.65 11.08 -0.62
N PHE A 114 -16.03 10.95 0.67
CA PHE A 114 -15.41 10.00 1.59
C PHE A 114 -13.87 10.11 1.70
N LEU A 115 -13.32 11.33 1.61
CA LEU A 115 -11.87 11.59 1.64
C LEU A 115 -11.14 10.94 2.83
N GLY A 116 -11.79 10.75 3.98
CA GLY A 116 -11.22 10.05 5.14
C GLY A 116 -10.89 8.56 4.91
N ALA A 117 -11.36 7.98 3.80
CA ALA A 117 -10.91 6.67 3.35
C ALA A 117 -9.48 6.74 2.78
N LEU A 118 -9.18 7.79 2.00
CA LEU A 118 -7.86 8.04 1.42
C LEU A 118 -6.89 8.63 2.46
N ILE A 119 -7.30 9.66 3.20
CA ILE A 119 -6.43 10.41 4.10
C ILE A 119 -6.79 10.08 5.55
N LYS A 120 -5.84 9.45 6.26
CA LYS A 120 -6.02 9.00 7.65
C LYS A 120 -5.51 9.98 8.70
N ASN A 121 -4.74 10.99 8.31
CA ASN A 121 -4.23 12.01 9.23
C ASN A 121 -5.20 13.22 9.27
N GLU A 122 -5.59 13.63 10.48
CA GLU A 122 -6.51 14.77 10.68
C GLU A 122 -5.91 16.10 10.20
N GLU A 123 -4.60 16.30 10.36
CA GLU A 123 -3.92 17.51 9.89
C GLU A 123 -3.93 17.57 8.36
N ASP A 124 -3.64 16.45 7.69
CA ASP A 124 -3.70 16.35 6.23
C ASP A 124 -5.13 16.59 5.72
N LEU A 125 -6.16 16.13 6.45
CA LEU A 125 -7.56 16.38 6.11
C LEU A 125 -7.94 17.87 6.15
N ARG A 126 -7.29 18.68 7.00
CA ARG A 126 -7.56 20.13 7.07
C ARG A 126 -7.13 20.86 5.80
N LEU A 127 -6.12 20.36 5.08
CA LEU A 127 -5.69 20.91 3.79
C LEU A 127 -6.80 20.89 2.73
N PHE A 128 -7.78 19.99 2.86
CA PHE A 128 -8.89 19.80 1.92
C PHE A 128 -10.22 20.40 2.40
N ARG A 129 -10.23 21.12 3.53
CA ARG A 129 -11.44 21.70 4.14
C ARG A 129 -11.61 23.21 3.90
N ASN A 130 -10.78 23.81 3.05
CA ASN A 130 -10.87 25.23 2.67
C ASN A 130 -11.55 25.40 1.31
#